data_AF-A0A251VPP3-F1
#
_entry.id   AF-A0A251VPP3-F1
#
_cell.length_a   1.000
_cell.length_b   1.000
_cell.length_c   1.000
_cell.angle_alpha   90.00
_cell.angle_beta   90.00
_cell.angle_gamma   90.00
#
_symmetry.space_group_name_H-M   'P 1'
#
loop_
_entity.id
_entity.type
_entity.pdbx_description
1 polymer ?
#
loop_
_entity_poly.entity_id
_entity_poly.type
_entity_poly.pdbx_seq_one_letter_code
_entity_poly.pdbx_strand_id
1 'polypeptide(L)'
;MRTLYTSSLPTFPNLLPFCHPKSPFLVTLNPHSLSQSSNLFHQRSKIKQNPIAIITSSMASTTQGEKITEKPFSVLFVCLGNICRSPAAEGVFTDLVKKRNLSDKFIIDSAGTINYHEGGPADSRMRATSKRRGIEITSISRPIRPSDFKEFDIILAMDKQNREDILAAFERWRFRETLPADGANKVKLMCSYCKKHDETEVPDPYYGGQQGFEKVLDLLEDACESLLESILAENSTS
;
A
#
# COMPACT_ATOMS: atom_id res chain seq x y z
N MET A 1 10.89 -58.69 31.49
CA MET A 1 10.30 -59.13 30.20
C MET A 1 10.07 -57.89 29.36
N ARG A 2 10.83 -57.77 28.27
CA ARG A 2 10.80 -56.66 27.30
C ARG A 2 9.78 -56.98 26.21
N THR A 3 9.01 -55.99 25.76
CA THR A 3 8.42 -56.02 24.42
C THR A 3 8.58 -54.62 23.81
N LEU A 4 9.46 -54.55 22.81
CA LEU A 4 9.74 -53.39 21.98
C LEU A 4 8.73 -53.36 20.83
N TYR A 5 8.09 -52.22 20.57
CA TYR A 5 7.41 -51.96 19.31
C TYR A 5 8.28 -51.00 18.49
N THR A 6 8.65 -51.46 17.30
CA THR A 6 9.34 -50.70 16.25
C THR A 6 8.42 -50.68 15.04
N SER A 7 8.21 -49.51 14.43
CA SER A 7 7.64 -49.34 13.08
C SER A 7 7.86 -47.88 12.68
N SER A 8 8.94 -47.57 11.96
CA SER A 8 9.01 -47.50 10.49
C SER A 8 8.57 -46.13 9.94
N LEU A 9 9.58 -45.30 9.65
CA LEU A 9 9.47 -44.08 8.85
C LEU A 9 9.16 -44.41 7.38
N PRO A 10 8.36 -43.60 6.67
CA PRO A 10 8.33 -43.62 5.22
C PRO A 10 9.25 -42.54 4.63
N THR A 11 10.25 -42.99 3.90
CA THR A 11 11.03 -42.26 2.89
C THR A 11 10.30 -42.32 1.55
N PHE A 12 10.14 -41.21 0.83
CA PHE A 12 9.87 -41.16 -0.62
C PHE A 12 10.15 -39.74 -1.20
N PRO A 13 10.36 -39.57 -2.51
CA PRO A 13 11.67 -39.21 -3.05
C PRO A 13 11.72 -37.87 -3.82
N ASN A 14 12.95 -37.50 -4.16
CA ASN A 14 13.41 -36.39 -5.00
C ASN A 14 12.97 -36.46 -6.48
N LEU A 15 13.01 -35.26 -7.10
CA LEU A 15 13.31 -34.92 -8.51
C LEU A 15 12.20 -35.06 -9.59
N LEU A 16 11.92 -33.94 -10.28
CA LEU A 16 12.21 -33.63 -11.71
C LEU A 16 11.41 -32.36 -12.15
N PRO A 17 11.58 -31.75 -13.34
CA PRO A 17 12.57 -30.69 -13.59
C PRO A 17 12.00 -29.43 -14.30
N PHE A 18 12.87 -28.45 -14.48
CA PHE A 18 12.74 -27.23 -15.30
C PHE A 18 12.04 -27.41 -16.66
N CYS A 19 11.21 -26.42 -17.02
CA CYS A 19 10.91 -26.08 -18.42
C CYS A 19 10.78 -24.55 -18.60
N HIS A 20 11.75 -23.97 -19.31
CA HIS A 20 11.65 -22.66 -19.95
C HIS A 20 11.01 -22.80 -21.34
N PRO A 21 10.40 -21.71 -21.84
CA PRO A 21 10.59 -21.36 -23.25
C PRO A 21 11.15 -19.94 -23.38
N LYS A 22 12.29 -19.84 -24.07
CA LYS A 22 12.77 -18.65 -24.78
C LYS A 22 12.13 -18.63 -26.16
N SER A 23 11.69 -17.46 -26.66
CA SER A 23 12.01 -16.96 -28.02
C SER A 23 11.39 -15.57 -28.25
N PRO A 24 12.02 -14.68 -29.06
CA PRO A 24 11.71 -13.27 -29.14
C PRO A 24 10.82 -12.93 -30.33
N PHE A 25 10.17 -11.76 -30.30
CA PHE A 25 9.79 -11.08 -31.54
C PHE A 25 10.14 -9.60 -31.46
N LEU A 26 10.98 -9.23 -32.41
CA LEU A 26 11.49 -7.90 -32.71
C LEU A 26 10.57 -7.33 -33.78
N VAL A 27 9.95 -6.18 -33.54
CA VAL A 27 9.36 -5.38 -34.61
C VAL A 27 9.81 -3.93 -34.44
N THR A 28 10.71 -3.55 -35.33
CA THR A 28 11.12 -2.19 -35.67
C THR A 28 10.05 -1.49 -36.49
N LEU A 29 9.65 -0.27 -36.13
CA LEU A 29 9.17 0.72 -37.10
C LEU A 29 9.62 2.13 -36.70
N ASN A 30 10.16 2.82 -37.70
CA ASN A 30 10.78 4.15 -37.70
C ASN A 30 9.71 5.28 -37.83
N PRO A 31 10.09 6.55 -37.66
CA PRO A 31 9.19 7.65 -37.32
C PRO A 31 8.59 8.36 -38.53
N HIS A 32 7.42 8.97 -38.34
CA HIS A 32 6.93 10.03 -39.22
C HIS A 32 6.93 11.37 -38.48
N SER A 33 7.77 12.26 -39.02
CA SER A 33 7.80 13.70 -38.78
C SER A 33 6.54 14.37 -39.33
N LEU A 34 5.95 15.31 -38.57
CA LEU A 34 5.15 16.39 -39.14
C LEU A 34 5.45 17.68 -38.37
N SER A 35 6.25 18.52 -39.02
CA SER A 35 6.37 19.95 -38.78
C SER A 35 5.17 20.68 -39.39
N GLN A 36 4.63 21.69 -38.73
CA GLN A 36 4.76 23.09 -39.16
C GLN A 36 3.89 24.04 -38.33
N SER A 37 4.54 25.16 -38.05
CA SER A 37 4.12 26.42 -37.47
C SER A 37 3.14 27.25 -38.31
N SER A 38 2.39 28.14 -37.67
CA SER A 38 2.23 29.59 -37.99
C SER A 38 0.94 30.11 -37.29
N ASN A 39 1.00 31.04 -36.34
CA ASN A 39 1.28 32.49 -36.35
C ASN A 39 0.03 33.39 -36.46
N LEU A 40 -0.02 34.35 -35.52
CA LEU A 40 -0.57 35.71 -35.56
C LEU A 40 -2.09 35.95 -35.69
N PHE A 41 -2.64 36.77 -34.79
CA PHE A 41 -3.12 38.16 -35.01
C PHE A 41 -3.90 38.61 -33.75
N HIS A 42 -3.42 39.58 -32.95
CA HIS A 42 -3.64 41.04 -33.05
C HIS A 42 -5.12 41.47 -33.12
N GLN A 43 -5.67 42.00 -32.02
CA GLN A 43 -5.94 43.45 -31.89
C GLN A 43 -6.65 43.80 -30.57
N ARG A 44 -6.14 44.87 -29.93
CA ARG A 44 -6.80 45.64 -28.89
C ARG A 44 -7.73 46.66 -29.53
N SER A 45 -8.90 46.88 -28.94
CA SER A 45 -9.66 48.13 -29.09
C SER A 45 -10.21 48.58 -27.74
N LYS A 46 -9.81 49.79 -27.34
CA LYS A 46 -10.31 50.56 -26.20
C LYS A 46 -11.68 51.16 -26.55
N ILE A 47 -12.65 51.12 -25.63
CA ILE A 47 -13.82 52.00 -25.67
C ILE A 47 -14.04 52.65 -24.29
N LYS A 48 -14.40 53.93 -24.35
CA LYS A 48 -14.48 54.94 -23.29
C LYS A 48 -15.68 54.76 -22.35
N GLN A 49 -15.50 55.35 -21.17
CA GLN A 49 -16.39 55.47 -20.01
C GLN A 49 -17.66 56.29 -20.30
N ASN A 50 -18.71 56.06 -19.49
CA ASN A 50 -19.37 57.11 -18.70
C ASN A 50 -20.30 56.52 -17.61
N PRO A 51 -20.67 57.31 -16.58
CA PRO A 51 -20.96 56.84 -15.22
C PRO A 51 -22.47 56.67 -14.95
N ILE A 52 -22.85 56.05 -13.82
CA ILE A 52 -23.92 56.48 -12.90
C ILE A 52 -24.22 55.44 -11.79
N ALA A 53 -24.62 55.99 -10.64
CA ALA A 53 -25.40 55.43 -9.53
C ALA A 53 -24.70 54.57 -8.46
N ILE A 54 -24.48 55.23 -7.33
CA ILE A 54 -24.42 54.63 -6.00
C ILE A 54 -25.82 54.09 -5.68
N ILE A 55 -25.94 52.77 -5.57
CA ILE A 55 -27.08 52.10 -4.93
C ILE A 55 -26.50 51.18 -3.87
N THR A 56 -26.66 51.61 -2.61
CA THR A 56 -26.50 50.76 -1.44
C THR A 56 -27.49 49.61 -1.53
N SER A 57 -26.98 48.40 -1.69
CA SER A 57 -27.73 47.17 -1.44
C SER A 57 -26.87 46.22 -0.63
N SER A 58 -27.30 46.00 0.61
CA SER A 58 -26.83 44.96 1.49
C SER A 58 -27.06 43.62 0.82
N MET A 59 -25.99 42.99 0.33
CA MET A 59 -26.01 41.61 -0.12
C MET A 59 -25.30 40.80 0.96
N ALA A 60 -26.11 40.15 1.80
CA ALA A 60 -25.67 39.04 2.62
C ALA A 60 -25.10 37.98 1.66
N SER A 61 -23.78 37.96 1.54
CA SER A 61 -23.07 36.89 0.86
C SER A 61 -23.22 35.66 1.73
N THR A 62 -24.21 34.82 1.40
CA THR A 62 -24.21 33.42 1.83
C THR A 62 -23.02 32.77 1.16
N THR A 63 -21.85 32.89 1.80
CA THR A 63 -20.67 32.13 1.45
C THR A 63 -21.00 30.68 1.81
N GLN A 64 -21.58 29.96 0.85
CA GLN A 64 -21.53 28.51 0.89
C GLN A 64 -20.04 28.17 0.77
N GLY A 65 -19.42 27.91 1.92
CA GLY A 65 -18.09 27.36 1.97
C GLY A 65 -18.13 26.01 1.27
N GLU A 66 -17.53 25.93 0.09
CA GLU A 66 -17.03 24.67 -0.43
C GLU A 66 -16.15 24.07 0.67
N LYS A 67 -16.70 23.06 1.34
CA LYS A 67 -15.96 22.26 2.30
C LYS A 67 -14.93 21.51 1.48
N ILE A 68 -13.69 22.02 1.43
CA ILE A 68 -12.56 21.32 0.83
C ILE A 68 -12.44 20.01 1.62
N THR A 69 -12.97 18.93 1.05
CA THR A 69 -12.77 17.59 1.60
C THR A 69 -11.36 17.20 1.23
N GLU A 70 -10.43 17.33 2.19
CA GLU A 70 -9.09 16.81 2.04
C GLU A 70 -9.15 15.34 1.62
N LYS A 71 -8.33 14.96 0.63
CA LYS A 71 -8.21 13.58 0.16
C LYS A 71 -7.83 12.69 1.36
N PRO A 72 -8.50 11.55 1.58
CA PRO A 72 -8.07 10.58 2.58
C PRO A 72 -6.62 10.11 2.36
N PHE A 73 -5.85 9.97 3.45
CA PHE A 73 -4.50 9.46 3.41
C PHE A 73 -4.51 7.94 3.19
N SER A 74 -3.71 7.45 2.26
CA SER A 74 -3.80 6.08 1.76
C SER A 74 -2.56 5.25 2.15
N VAL A 75 -2.79 4.13 2.85
CA VAL A 75 -1.76 3.25 3.40
C VAL A 75 -1.88 1.84 2.81
N LEU A 76 -0.80 1.33 2.23
CA LEU A 76 -0.71 -0.04 1.73
C LEU A 76 0.28 -0.87 2.53
N PHE A 77 -0.17 -1.98 3.11
CA PHE A 77 0.69 -2.94 3.79
C PHE A 77 1.08 -4.08 2.85
N VAL A 78 2.38 -4.42 2.77
CA VAL A 78 2.87 -5.41 1.80
C VAL A 78 3.75 -6.47 2.45
N CYS A 79 3.38 -7.74 2.26
CA CYS A 79 4.22 -8.88 2.62
C CYS A 79 4.44 -9.79 1.41
N LEU A 80 5.03 -10.98 1.59
CA LEU A 80 5.23 -11.92 0.49
C LEU A 80 3.89 -12.39 -0.12
N GLY A 81 3.10 -13.16 0.63
CA GLY A 81 1.91 -13.85 0.11
C GLY A 81 0.56 -13.16 0.36
N ASN A 82 0.53 -12.04 1.09
CA ASN A 82 -0.70 -11.34 1.48
C ASN A 82 -1.78 -12.20 2.12
N ILE A 83 -1.36 -13.15 2.97
CA ILE A 83 -2.29 -13.97 3.75
C ILE A 83 -2.06 -13.86 5.25
N CYS A 84 -0.92 -13.32 5.71
CA CYS A 84 -0.58 -13.35 7.13
C CYS A 84 -0.21 -11.96 7.67
N ARG A 85 1.02 -11.51 7.43
CA ARG A 85 1.56 -10.27 8.00
C ARG A 85 0.85 -9.00 7.50
N SER A 86 0.73 -8.81 6.18
CA SER A 86 0.08 -7.60 5.66
C SER A 86 -1.43 -7.51 5.91
N PRO A 87 -2.23 -8.61 5.85
CA PRO A 87 -3.62 -8.58 6.32
C PRO A 87 -3.76 -8.26 7.82
N ALA A 88 -2.82 -8.75 8.65
CA ALA A 88 -2.81 -8.40 10.07
C ALA A 88 -2.53 -6.92 10.29
N ALA A 89 -1.57 -6.34 9.55
CA ALA A 89 -1.26 -4.93 9.62
C ALA A 89 -2.45 -4.05 9.19
N GLU A 90 -3.14 -4.43 8.09
CA GLU A 90 -4.38 -3.78 7.63
C GLU A 90 -5.46 -3.81 8.72
N GLY A 91 -5.68 -4.98 9.34
CA GLY A 91 -6.66 -5.15 10.41
C GLY A 91 -6.33 -4.31 11.65
N VAL A 92 -5.07 -4.35 12.12
CA VAL A 92 -4.59 -3.58 13.28
C VAL A 92 -4.75 -2.08 13.04
N PHE A 93 -4.28 -1.58 11.89
CA PHE A 93 -4.34 -0.15 11.58
C PHE A 93 -5.78 0.32 11.39
N THR A 94 -6.62 -0.48 10.72
CA THR A 94 -8.06 -0.19 10.56
C THR A 94 -8.79 -0.10 11.89
N ASP A 95 -8.54 -1.05 12.80
CA ASP A 95 -9.12 -1.04 14.14
C ASP A 95 -8.67 0.20 14.95
N LEU A 96 -7.37 0.53 14.88
CA LEU A 96 -6.83 1.72 15.53
C LEU A 96 -7.46 3.02 15.00
N VAL A 97 -7.55 3.19 13.68
CA VAL A 97 -8.17 4.35 13.03
C VAL A 97 -9.66 4.47 13.40
N LYS A 98 -10.39 3.35 13.44
CA LYS A 98 -11.79 3.30 13.89
C LYS A 98 -11.93 3.74 15.35
N LYS A 99 -11.11 3.20 16.26
CA LYS A 99 -11.10 3.57 17.68
C LYS A 99 -10.81 5.06 17.92
N ARG A 100 -10.10 5.71 16.98
CA ARG A 100 -9.80 7.15 17.01
C ARG A 100 -10.85 8.01 16.26
N ASN A 101 -11.91 7.42 15.69
CA ASN A 101 -12.91 8.09 14.87
C ASN A 101 -12.32 8.80 13.63
N LEU A 102 -11.33 8.17 12.99
CA LEU A 102 -10.61 8.73 11.85
C LEU A 102 -10.89 7.99 10.53
N SER A 103 -11.86 7.08 10.49
CA SER A 103 -12.08 6.19 9.33
C SER A 103 -12.24 6.93 8.00
N ASP A 104 -12.94 8.06 7.98
CA ASP A 104 -13.15 8.84 6.74
C ASP A 104 -11.88 9.55 6.24
N LYS A 105 -10.82 9.59 7.06
CA LYS A 105 -9.53 10.21 6.71
C LYS A 105 -8.53 9.23 6.12
N PHE A 106 -8.86 7.93 6.06
CA PHE A 106 -7.92 6.91 5.61
C PHE A 106 -8.50 5.98 4.56
N ILE A 107 -7.66 5.61 3.59
CA ILE A 107 -7.84 4.45 2.72
C ILE A 107 -6.78 3.43 3.13
N ILE A 108 -7.18 2.20 3.45
CA ILE A 108 -6.31 1.20 4.04
C ILE A 108 -6.47 -0.09 3.24
N ASP A 109 -5.37 -0.68 2.82
CA ASP A 109 -5.38 -1.94 2.06
C ASP A 109 -4.12 -2.76 2.33
N SER A 110 -4.11 -4.02 1.87
CA SER A 110 -2.92 -4.87 1.86
C SER A 110 -2.69 -5.59 0.54
N ALA A 111 -1.43 -5.93 0.27
CA ALA A 111 -1.02 -6.65 -0.93
C ALA A 111 0.18 -7.60 -0.68
N GLY A 112 0.51 -8.37 -1.71
CA GLY A 112 1.57 -9.37 -1.73
C GLY A 112 2.59 -9.11 -2.84
N THR A 113 3.87 -9.41 -2.61
CA THR A 113 4.88 -9.33 -3.68
C THR A 113 4.74 -10.46 -4.70
N ILE A 114 4.05 -11.55 -4.35
CA ILE A 114 3.68 -12.65 -5.24
C ILE A 114 2.15 -12.78 -5.33
N ASN A 115 1.67 -13.49 -6.36
CA ASN A 115 0.25 -13.74 -6.60
C ASN A 115 -0.21 -15.17 -6.27
N TYR A 116 0.63 -15.96 -5.59
CA TYR A 116 0.36 -17.39 -5.34
C TYR A 116 -0.95 -17.64 -4.57
N HIS A 117 -1.37 -16.70 -3.72
CA HIS A 117 -2.58 -16.80 -2.92
C HIS A 117 -3.72 -15.87 -3.39
N GLU A 118 -3.60 -15.23 -4.56
CA GLU A 118 -4.59 -14.23 -5.03
C GLU A 118 -6.03 -14.77 -4.98
N GLY A 119 -6.94 -13.96 -4.44
CA GLY A 119 -8.34 -14.32 -4.20
C GLY A 119 -8.60 -15.15 -2.94
N GLY A 120 -7.55 -15.64 -2.27
CA GLY A 120 -7.66 -16.39 -1.02
C GLY A 120 -7.85 -15.48 0.21
N PRO A 121 -8.52 -15.97 1.27
CA PRO A 121 -8.64 -15.24 2.52
C PRO A 121 -7.30 -15.22 3.29
N ALA A 122 -7.19 -14.31 4.27
CA ALA A 122 -6.11 -14.37 5.25
C ALA A 122 -6.05 -15.71 6.00
N ASP A 123 -4.85 -16.11 6.39
CA ASP A 123 -4.50 -17.32 7.13
C ASP A 123 -5.38 -17.44 8.39
N SER A 124 -6.00 -18.61 8.54
CA SER A 124 -6.97 -18.85 9.61
C SER A 124 -6.37 -18.72 11.00
N ARG A 125 -5.08 -19.03 11.18
CA ARG A 125 -4.37 -18.91 12.47
C ARG A 125 -4.13 -17.46 12.81
N MET A 126 -3.75 -16.64 11.83
CA MET A 126 -3.61 -15.19 12.03
C MET A 126 -4.96 -14.57 12.38
N ARG A 127 -6.02 -14.86 11.59
CA ARG A 127 -7.39 -14.41 11.88
C ARG A 127 -7.84 -14.78 13.30
N ALA A 128 -7.61 -16.03 13.72
CA ALA A 128 -7.97 -16.49 15.06
C ALA A 128 -7.18 -15.76 16.15
N THR A 129 -5.88 -15.54 15.94
CA THR A 129 -5.01 -14.83 16.89
C THR A 129 -5.44 -13.37 17.04
N SER A 130 -5.64 -12.65 15.92
CA SER A 130 -6.09 -11.25 15.91
C SER A 130 -7.48 -11.08 16.52
N LYS A 131 -8.41 -12.02 16.25
CA LYS A 131 -9.76 -11.97 16.81
C LYS A 131 -9.77 -12.01 18.34
N ARG A 132 -8.83 -12.71 18.98
CA ARG A 132 -8.68 -12.71 20.45
C ARG A 132 -8.30 -11.33 21.00
N ARG A 133 -7.72 -10.46 20.17
CA ARG A 133 -7.39 -9.06 20.48
C ARG A 133 -8.50 -8.08 20.05
N GLY A 134 -9.64 -8.59 19.56
CA GLY A 134 -10.74 -7.78 19.05
C GLY A 134 -10.51 -7.22 17.64
N ILE A 135 -9.50 -7.71 16.92
CA ILE A 135 -9.13 -7.24 15.58
C ILE A 135 -9.67 -8.22 14.55
N GLU A 136 -10.55 -7.72 13.67
CA GLU A 136 -11.09 -8.50 12.55
C GLU A 136 -10.20 -8.34 11.31
N ILE A 137 -9.81 -9.46 10.69
CA ILE A 137 -9.06 -9.47 9.43
C ILE A 137 -9.97 -10.04 8.34
N THR A 138 -10.32 -9.16 7.40
CA THR A 138 -11.23 -9.44 6.27
C THR A 138 -10.55 -9.41 4.91
N SER A 139 -9.23 -9.17 4.86
CA SER A 139 -8.47 -9.01 3.62
C SER A 139 -8.57 -10.25 2.73
N ILE A 140 -8.65 -9.99 1.43
CA ILE A 140 -8.53 -11.00 0.38
C ILE A 140 -7.21 -10.76 -0.33
N SER A 141 -6.41 -11.82 -0.43
CA SER A 141 -5.07 -11.75 -0.98
C SER A 141 -5.08 -11.20 -2.41
N ARG A 142 -4.22 -10.23 -2.69
CA ARG A 142 -3.94 -9.71 -4.03
C ARG A 142 -2.44 -9.41 -4.20
N PRO A 143 -1.89 -9.53 -5.42
CA PRO A 143 -0.55 -9.02 -5.68
C PRO A 143 -0.54 -7.49 -5.68
N ILE A 144 0.61 -6.91 -5.36
CA ILE A 144 0.89 -5.51 -5.60
C ILE A 144 0.88 -5.24 -7.11
N ARG A 145 0.41 -4.06 -7.49
CA ARG A 145 0.18 -3.63 -8.88
C ARG A 145 0.84 -2.26 -9.12
N PRO A 146 1.10 -1.88 -10.37
CA PRO A 146 1.67 -0.58 -10.68
C PRO A 146 0.80 0.60 -10.22
N SER A 147 -0.53 0.43 -10.23
CA SER A 147 -1.48 1.44 -9.77
C SER A 147 -1.32 1.74 -8.27
N ASP A 148 -0.83 0.80 -7.47
CA ASP A 148 -0.62 1.01 -6.04
C ASP A 148 0.37 2.16 -5.78
N PHE A 149 1.37 2.35 -6.64
CA PHE A 149 2.32 3.46 -6.52
C PHE A 149 1.69 4.84 -6.82
N LYS A 150 0.57 4.86 -7.53
CA LYS A 150 -0.20 6.09 -7.84
C LYS A 150 -1.22 6.37 -6.74
N GLU A 151 -1.89 5.33 -6.27
CA GLU A 151 -3.04 5.41 -5.38
C GLU A 151 -2.63 5.66 -3.93
N PHE A 152 -1.58 4.97 -3.46
CA PHE A 152 -1.16 5.01 -2.06
C PHE A 152 -0.12 6.10 -1.79
N ASP A 153 -0.25 6.75 -0.64
CA ASP A 153 0.66 7.78 -0.16
C ASP A 153 1.88 7.14 0.54
N ILE A 154 1.69 5.99 1.19
CA ILE A 154 2.77 5.18 1.79
C ILE A 154 2.58 3.67 1.53
N ILE A 155 3.70 2.97 1.31
CA ILE A 155 3.76 1.52 1.11
C ILE A 155 4.69 0.92 2.17
N LEU A 156 4.17 0.04 3.01
CA LEU A 156 4.85 -0.51 4.18
C LEU A 156 5.20 -1.98 3.99
N ALA A 157 6.47 -2.25 3.74
CA ALA A 157 7.03 -3.59 3.59
C ALA A 157 7.22 -4.26 4.97
N MET A 158 6.77 -5.50 5.11
CA MET A 158 6.90 -6.24 6.37
C MET A 158 8.34 -6.64 6.70
N ASP A 159 9.16 -6.90 5.68
CA ASP A 159 10.57 -7.24 5.83
C ASP A 159 11.41 -6.61 4.69
N LYS A 160 12.75 -6.74 4.78
CA LYS A 160 13.68 -6.18 3.81
C LYS A 160 13.54 -6.83 2.44
N GLN A 161 13.28 -8.12 2.37
CA GLN A 161 13.07 -8.82 1.10
C GLN A 161 11.83 -8.27 0.39
N ASN A 162 10.73 -8.06 1.12
CA ASN A 162 9.52 -7.46 0.57
C ASN A 162 9.80 -6.05 0.07
N ARG A 163 10.59 -5.25 0.80
CA ARG A 163 11.01 -3.92 0.33
C ARG A 163 11.79 -4.00 -0.97
N GLU A 164 12.76 -4.91 -1.06
CA GLU A 164 13.56 -5.11 -2.28
C GLU A 164 12.69 -5.56 -3.46
N ASP A 165 11.77 -6.49 -3.24
CA ASP A 165 10.85 -6.99 -4.27
C ASP A 165 9.92 -5.88 -4.79
N ILE A 166 9.38 -5.04 -3.89
CA ILE A 166 8.52 -3.89 -4.23
C ILE A 166 9.31 -2.89 -5.08
N LEU A 167 10.53 -2.56 -4.66
CA LEU A 167 11.39 -1.65 -5.42
C LEU A 167 11.74 -2.25 -6.77
N ALA A 168 12.16 -3.51 -6.85
CA ALA A 168 12.42 -4.18 -8.11
C ALA A 168 11.18 -4.22 -9.03
N ALA A 169 9.98 -4.36 -8.48
CA ALA A 169 8.73 -4.26 -9.24
C ALA A 169 8.49 -2.85 -9.78
N PHE A 170 8.64 -1.82 -8.93
CA PHE A 170 8.55 -0.41 -9.33
C PHE A 170 9.51 -0.11 -10.48
N GLU A 171 10.77 -0.51 -10.35
CA GLU A 171 11.81 -0.29 -11.35
C GLU A 171 11.45 -0.93 -12.70
N ARG A 172 10.89 -2.15 -12.70
CA ARG A 172 10.42 -2.80 -13.94
C ARG A 172 9.21 -2.10 -14.54
N TRP A 173 8.27 -1.65 -13.72
CA TRP A 173 7.02 -1.06 -14.19
C TRP A 173 7.20 0.36 -14.70
N ARG A 174 8.06 1.18 -14.09
CA ARG A 174 8.32 2.55 -14.57
C ARG A 174 8.92 2.63 -15.97
N PHE A 175 9.49 1.53 -16.50
CA PHE A 175 9.92 1.45 -17.91
C PHE A 175 8.78 1.12 -18.88
N ARG A 176 7.63 0.66 -18.39
CA ARG A 176 6.48 0.20 -19.18
C ARG A 176 5.28 1.13 -19.10
N GLU A 177 5.15 1.89 -18.01
CA GLU A 177 4.05 2.81 -17.78
C GLU A 177 4.49 4.04 -16.97
N THR A 178 3.73 5.12 -17.09
CA THR A 178 3.98 6.35 -16.31
C THR A 178 3.64 6.10 -14.85
N LEU A 179 4.68 6.04 -14.00
CA LEU A 179 4.58 6.00 -12.55
C LEU A 179 5.11 7.30 -11.93
N PRO A 180 4.68 7.67 -10.71
CA PRO A 180 5.22 8.84 -10.01
C PRO A 180 6.74 8.71 -9.81
N ALA A 181 7.48 9.78 -10.08
CA ALA A 181 8.95 9.78 -9.98
C ALA A 181 9.44 9.48 -8.55
N ASP A 182 8.64 9.84 -7.56
CA ASP A 182 8.87 9.61 -6.13
C ASP A 182 8.24 8.31 -5.62
N GLY A 183 7.69 7.44 -6.48
CA GLY A 183 7.00 6.21 -6.07
C GLY A 183 7.86 5.29 -5.21
N ALA A 184 9.17 5.20 -5.48
CA ALA A 184 10.11 4.46 -4.64
C ALA A 184 10.29 5.06 -3.23
N ASN A 185 10.15 6.37 -3.08
CA ASN A 185 10.32 7.06 -1.79
C ASN A 185 9.19 6.74 -0.81
N LYS A 186 8.03 6.33 -1.33
CA LYS A 186 6.85 5.90 -0.56
C LYS A 186 7.08 4.57 0.16
N VAL A 187 8.08 3.78 -0.24
CA VAL A 187 8.33 2.43 0.29
C VAL A 187 9.19 2.49 1.55
N LYS A 188 8.60 2.12 2.69
CA LYS A 188 9.26 2.06 4.00
C LYS A 188 9.14 0.67 4.62
N LEU A 189 9.93 0.37 5.64
CA LEU A 189 9.79 -0.85 6.44
C LEU A 189 8.74 -0.62 7.52
N MET A 190 7.86 -1.59 7.77
CA MET A 190 6.86 -1.49 8.83
C MET A 190 7.52 -1.21 10.19
N CYS A 191 8.57 -1.95 10.50
CA CYS A 191 9.30 -1.82 11.75
C CYS A 191 10.12 -0.52 11.89
N SER A 192 10.24 0.33 10.85
CA SER A 192 10.81 1.66 11.06
C SER A 192 9.91 2.57 11.90
N TYR A 193 8.67 2.14 12.14
CA TYR A 193 7.72 2.82 13.02
C TYR A 193 7.63 2.18 14.41
N CYS A 194 8.30 1.05 14.70
CA CYS A 194 8.32 0.50 16.06
C CYS A 194 8.96 1.50 17.05
N LYS A 195 8.36 1.68 18.23
CA LYS A 195 8.90 2.51 19.32
C LYS A 195 9.16 1.70 20.59
N LYS A 196 8.42 0.62 20.81
CA LYS A 196 8.49 -0.26 21.98
C LYS A 196 9.33 -1.51 21.70
N HIS A 197 9.62 -1.79 20.43
CA HIS A 197 10.32 -2.96 19.93
C HIS A 197 11.52 -2.58 19.05
N ASP A 198 12.63 -3.29 19.21
CA ASP A 198 13.90 -3.03 18.48
C ASP A 198 14.03 -3.85 17.19
N GLU A 199 13.08 -4.73 16.89
CA GLU A 199 13.08 -5.53 15.67
C GLU A 199 13.07 -4.63 14.42
N THR A 200 13.88 -5.01 13.43
CA THR A 200 13.97 -4.26 12.16
C THR A 200 13.00 -4.76 11.09
N GLU A 201 12.35 -5.90 11.31
CA GLU A 201 11.49 -6.62 10.36
C GLU A 201 10.38 -7.38 11.12
N VAL A 202 9.21 -7.51 10.50
CA VAL A 202 8.11 -8.34 10.99
C VAL A 202 8.38 -9.79 10.55
N PRO A 203 8.70 -10.70 11.49
CA PRO A 203 9.12 -12.06 11.17
C PRO A 203 7.98 -12.85 10.53
N ASP A 204 8.30 -13.76 9.61
CA ASP A 204 7.29 -14.67 9.07
C ASP A 204 6.85 -15.68 10.16
N PRO A 205 5.56 -15.69 10.54
CA PRO A 205 5.10 -16.50 11.67
C PRO A 205 4.97 -17.99 11.33
N TYR A 206 5.12 -18.39 10.05
CA TYR A 206 4.82 -19.75 9.59
C TYR A 206 5.64 -20.84 10.31
N TYR A 207 6.86 -20.51 10.75
CA TYR A 207 7.77 -21.44 11.42
C TYR A 207 7.76 -21.32 12.96
N GLY A 208 7.08 -20.32 13.52
CA GLY A 208 7.13 -19.98 14.95
C GLY A 208 5.99 -20.57 15.82
N GLY A 209 5.10 -21.37 15.23
CA GLY A 209 3.89 -21.84 15.92
C GLY A 209 3.02 -20.68 16.41
N GLN A 210 2.19 -20.92 17.43
CA GLN A 210 1.23 -19.92 17.93
C GLN A 210 1.90 -18.63 18.45
N GLN A 211 3.08 -18.73 19.06
CA GLN A 211 3.82 -17.57 19.59
C GLN A 211 4.34 -16.67 18.47
N GLY A 212 4.65 -17.22 17.29
CA GLY A 212 5.02 -16.43 16.12
C GLY A 212 3.93 -15.46 15.70
N PHE A 213 2.65 -15.88 15.72
CA PHE A 213 1.52 -15.01 15.39
C PHE A 213 1.33 -13.90 16.42
N GLU A 214 1.49 -14.20 17.71
CA GLU A 214 1.41 -13.18 18.77
C GLU A 214 2.53 -12.14 18.61
N LYS A 215 3.76 -12.58 18.38
CA LYS A 215 4.89 -11.66 18.18
C LYS A 215 4.68 -10.74 16.98
N VAL A 216 4.11 -11.25 15.89
CA VAL A 216 3.75 -10.41 14.73
C VAL A 216 2.76 -9.32 15.15
N LEU A 217 1.70 -9.66 15.89
CA LEU A 217 0.72 -8.68 16.34
C LEU A 217 1.30 -7.65 17.31
N ASP A 218 2.20 -8.06 18.21
CA ASP A 218 2.88 -7.14 19.13
C ASP A 218 3.68 -6.06 18.38
N LEU A 219 4.42 -6.47 17.34
CA LEU A 219 5.17 -5.54 16.49
C LEU A 219 4.24 -4.63 15.68
N LEU A 220 3.15 -5.18 15.15
CA LEU A 220 2.20 -4.42 14.33
C LEU A 220 1.42 -3.40 15.16
N GLU A 221 1.02 -3.74 16.39
CA GLU A 221 0.33 -2.80 17.29
C GLU A 221 1.23 -1.61 17.66
N ASP A 222 2.49 -1.87 18.00
CA ASP A 222 3.49 -0.84 18.27
C ASP A 222 3.73 0.06 17.05
N ALA A 223 4.03 -0.55 15.91
CA ALA A 223 4.36 0.19 14.70
C ALA A 223 3.14 0.96 14.14
N CYS A 224 1.93 0.41 14.19
CA CYS A 224 0.73 1.09 13.71
C CYS A 224 0.34 2.30 14.57
N GLU A 225 0.52 2.22 15.90
CA GLU A 225 0.27 3.34 16.81
C GLU A 225 1.18 4.52 16.46
N SER A 226 2.48 4.26 16.35
CA SER A 226 3.50 5.25 15.98
C SER A 226 3.33 5.79 14.55
N LEU A 227 2.96 4.93 13.59
CA LEU A 227 2.65 5.33 12.22
C LEU A 227 1.49 6.33 12.19
N LEU A 228 0.38 6.04 12.88
CA LEU A 228 -0.78 6.92 12.91
C LEU A 228 -0.42 8.28 13.50
N GLU A 229 0.33 8.30 14.60
CA GLU A 229 0.82 9.55 15.21
C GLU A 229 1.67 10.38 14.23
N SER A 230 2.57 9.71 13.50
CA SER A 230 3.46 10.37 12.53
C SER A 230 2.65 11.02 11.40
N ILE A 231 1.69 10.30 10.82
CA ILE A 231 0.82 10.81 9.75
C ILE A 231 0.00 12.02 10.23
N LEU A 232 -0.55 11.95 11.45
CA LEU A 232 -1.34 13.05 12.01
C LEU A 232 -0.49 14.30 12.30
N ALA A 233 0.77 14.13 12.71
CA ALA A 233 1.69 15.24 12.94
C ALA A 233 2.10 15.94 11.63
N GLU A 234 2.37 15.18 10.58
CA GLU A 234 2.71 15.72 9.26
C GLU A 234 1.54 16.51 8.65
N ASN A 235 0.33 15.97 8.76
CA ASN A 235 -0.89 16.63 8.26
C ASN A 235 -1.31 17.86 9.09
N SER A 236 -0.86 17.99 10.34
CA SER A 236 -1.13 19.18 11.16
C SER A 236 -0.18 20.34 10.84
N THR A 237 0.89 20.09 10.08
CA THR A 237 1.96 21.05 9.78
C THR A 237 1.90 21.57 8.34
N SER A 238 1.02 21.02 7.50
CA SER A 238 0.79 21.43 6.10
C SER A 238 -0.46 22.29 6.00
#